data_AF-A0A6A5E0X4-F1
#
_entry.id   AF-A0A6A5E0X4-F1
#
_cell.length_a   1.000
_cell.length_b   1.000
_cell.length_c   1.000
_cell.angle_alpha   90.00
_cell.angle_beta   90.00
_cell.angle_gamma   90.00
#
_symmetry.space_group_name_H-M   'P 1'
#
loop_
_entity.id
_entity.type
_entity.pdbx_description
1 polymer ?
#
loop_
_entity_poly.entity_id
_entity_poly.type
_entity_poly.pdbx_seq_one_letter_code
_entity_poly.pdbx_strand_id
1 'polypeptide(L)'
;MESSTVKVAPSGYYYQGVWQALSGTKVRQFNISAISQCLKGKVVHMHGDSTVRQFFEFLDATLPGLRVFDLHGVANTGPFIALDYPNNILMKFRFHAPPIHNLHPARQEHPQRRCVRLVGQAGLVVIRTGAPRELTLYYGLINSDWQSLQCYKVLRTMFKGLNVHLIDAWEMVLAHHLPHNIHPPRPIIENMINVLLSYTCPQMGS
;
A
#
# COMPACT_ATOMS: atom_id res chain seq x y z
N MET A 1 26.04 -23.58 11.53
CA MET A 1 24.77 -22.88 11.19
C MET A 1 25.15 -21.70 10.32
N GLU A 2 24.94 -21.81 9.02
CA GLU A 2 25.25 -20.75 8.08
C GLU A 2 24.25 -19.61 8.30
N SER A 3 24.74 -18.47 8.80
CA SER A 3 23.95 -17.26 8.88
C SER A 3 23.65 -16.83 7.45
N SER A 4 22.45 -17.13 6.96
CA SER A 4 21.98 -16.59 5.69
C SER A 4 21.74 -15.10 5.89
N THR A 5 22.80 -14.29 5.76
CA THR A 5 22.67 -12.86 5.57
C THR A 5 21.86 -12.65 4.29
N VAL A 6 20.56 -12.43 4.45
CA VAL A 6 19.70 -11.99 3.35
C VAL A 6 20.28 -10.66 2.88
N LYS A 7 21.01 -10.66 1.77
CA LYS A 7 21.41 -9.43 1.08
C LYS A 7 20.12 -8.75 0.64
N VAL A 8 19.70 -7.74 1.38
CA VAL A 8 18.58 -6.89 0.99
C VAL A 8 19.11 -6.01 -0.13
N ALA A 9 18.80 -6.38 -1.37
CA ALA A 9 19.02 -5.48 -2.49
C ALA A 9 18.01 -4.32 -2.37
N PRO A 10 18.42 -3.07 -2.66
CA PRO A 10 17.49 -1.95 -2.68
C PRO A 10 16.37 -2.23 -3.70
N SER A 11 15.16 -1.85 -3.34
CA SER A 11 13.97 -1.94 -4.19
C SER A 11 13.92 -0.83 -5.25
N GLY A 12 14.65 0.28 -5.06
CA GLY A 12 14.70 1.39 -6.01
C GLY A 12 15.47 2.61 -5.52
N TYR A 13 15.39 3.68 -6.32
CA TYR A 13 15.96 5.00 -6.01
C TYR A 13 15.14 6.12 -6.64
N TYR A 14 15.26 7.35 -6.13
CA TYR A 14 14.67 8.52 -6.78
C TYR A 14 15.60 9.11 -7.83
N TYR A 15 15.05 9.43 -9.00
CA TYR A 15 15.70 10.24 -10.02
C TYR A 15 14.73 11.34 -10.46
N GLN A 16 15.14 12.60 -10.31
CA GLN A 16 14.31 13.78 -10.63
C GLN A 16 12.91 13.74 -9.98
N GLY A 17 12.82 13.26 -8.73
CA GLY A 17 11.55 13.18 -7.98
C GLY A 17 10.65 11.99 -8.36
N VAL A 18 11.09 11.13 -9.28
CA VAL A 18 10.36 9.92 -9.70
C VAL A 18 11.07 8.67 -9.19
N TRP A 19 10.31 7.75 -8.60
CA TRP A 19 10.81 6.46 -8.13
C TRP A 19 11.16 5.54 -9.31
N GLN A 20 12.39 5.02 -9.31
CA GLN A 20 12.90 4.03 -10.24
C GLN A 20 13.02 2.69 -9.52
N ALA A 21 12.19 1.71 -9.90
CA ALA A 21 12.23 0.39 -9.29
C ALA A 21 13.36 -0.48 -9.88
N LEU A 22 14.08 -1.22 -9.03
CA LEU A 22 15.11 -2.18 -9.43
C LEU A 22 14.58 -3.60 -9.63
N SER A 23 13.28 -3.82 -9.40
CA SER A 23 12.59 -5.10 -9.60
C SER A 23 12.32 -5.47 -11.06
N GLY A 24 12.83 -4.69 -12.02
CA GLY A 24 12.63 -4.90 -13.46
C GLY A 24 11.32 -4.33 -14.02
N THR A 25 10.40 -3.87 -13.17
CA THR A 25 9.18 -3.18 -13.61
C THR A 25 9.45 -1.69 -13.79
N LYS A 26 9.27 -1.19 -15.02
CA LYS A 26 9.37 0.25 -15.29
C LYS A 26 8.20 0.99 -14.63
N VAL A 27 8.52 1.86 -13.67
CA VAL A 27 7.53 2.70 -12.99
C VAL A 27 7.10 3.81 -13.95
N ARG A 28 5.80 3.89 -14.21
CA ARG A 28 5.19 4.90 -15.08
C ARG A 28 4.52 5.97 -14.23
N GLN A 29 4.51 7.19 -14.74
CA GLN A 29 3.69 8.27 -14.18
C GLN A 29 2.31 8.22 -14.81
N PHE A 30 1.27 8.39 -13.99
CA PHE A 30 -0.11 8.34 -14.45
C PHE A 30 -0.79 9.70 -14.29
N ASN A 31 -1.40 10.19 -15.37
CA ASN A 31 -2.34 11.30 -15.30
C ASN A 31 -3.77 10.78 -15.00
N ILE A 32 -4.72 11.69 -14.76
CA ILE A 32 -6.10 11.35 -14.39
C ILE A 32 -6.73 10.35 -15.39
N SER A 33 -6.56 10.58 -16.69
CA SER A 33 -7.09 9.71 -17.74
C SER A 33 -6.47 8.31 -17.69
N ALA A 34 -5.15 8.21 -17.52
CA ALA A 34 -4.44 6.94 -17.41
C ALA A 34 -4.84 6.16 -16.14
N ILE A 35 -5.07 6.83 -15.01
CA ILE A 35 -5.58 6.20 -13.78
C ILE A 35 -7.00 5.69 -14.01
N SER A 36 -7.89 6.54 -14.52
CA SER A 36 -9.29 6.17 -14.81
C SER A 36 -9.37 4.98 -15.77
N GLN A 37 -8.60 5.00 -16.86
CA GLN A 37 -8.55 3.91 -17.82
C GLN A 37 -7.96 2.62 -17.23
N CYS A 38 -6.91 2.74 -16.40
CA CYS A 38 -6.31 1.61 -15.70
C CYS A 38 -7.30 0.94 -14.74
N LEU A 39 -8.09 1.73 -14.01
CA LEU A 39 -9.02 1.23 -13.00
C LEU A 39 -10.41 0.89 -13.55
N LYS A 40 -10.73 1.26 -14.80
CA LYS A 40 -12.02 1.02 -15.44
C LYS A 40 -12.45 -0.45 -15.34
N GLY A 41 -13.66 -0.68 -14.85
CA GLY A 41 -14.23 -2.01 -14.68
C GLY A 41 -13.61 -2.85 -13.55
N LYS A 42 -12.78 -2.25 -12.67
CA LYS A 42 -12.12 -2.98 -11.58
C LYS A 42 -12.76 -2.71 -10.22
N VAL A 43 -12.67 -3.73 -9.37
CA VAL A 43 -12.87 -3.58 -7.92
C VAL A 43 -11.50 -3.50 -7.26
N VAL A 44 -11.22 -2.42 -6.55
CA VAL A 44 -9.95 -2.18 -5.86
C VAL A 44 -10.14 -2.39 -4.36
N HIS A 45 -9.42 -3.36 -3.79
CA HIS A 45 -9.48 -3.70 -2.38
C HIS A 45 -8.24 -3.17 -1.65
N MET A 46 -8.43 -2.11 -0.89
CA MET A 46 -7.38 -1.46 -0.09
C MET A 46 -7.48 -1.91 1.36
N HIS A 47 -6.50 -2.69 1.81
CA HIS A 47 -6.39 -3.16 3.18
C HIS A 47 -5.09 -2.68 3.79
N GLY A 48 -5.16 -1.91 4.88
CA GLY A 48 -3.94 -1.48 5.56
C GLY A 48 -4.16 -0.36 6.56
N ASP A 49 -3.07 0.33 6.86
CA ASP A 49 -3.02 1.37 7.87
C ASP A 49 -3.41 2.76 7.30
N SER A 50 -3.07 3.80 8.06
CA SER A 50 -3.29 5.20 7.70
C SER A 50 -2.66 5.63 6.38
N THR A 51 -1.63 4.96 5.88
CA THR A 51 -1.03 5.30 4.57
C THR A 51 -1.81 4.67 3.43
N VAL A 52 -2.34 3.46 3.61
CA VAL A 52 -3.28 2.91 2.62
C VAL A 52 -4.56 3.75 2.58
N ARG A 53 -4.97 4.35 3.70
CA ARG A 53 -6.00 5.41 3.70
C ARG A 53 -5.57 6.61 2.84
N GLN A 54 -4.33 7.09 2.93
CA GLN A 54 -3.85 8.16 2.04
C GLN A 54 -3.90 7.77 0.56
N PHE A 55 -3.76 6.49 0.21
CA PHE A 55 -3.94 6.05 -1.19
C PHE A 55 -5.38 6.18 -1.64
N PHE A 56 -6.33 5.79 -0.78
CA PHE A 56 -7.76 5.97 -1.04
C PHE A 56 -8.09 7.45 -1.22
N GLU A 57 -7.64 8.31 -0.30
CA GLU A 57 -7.84 9.76 -0.34
C GLU A 57 -7.20 10.41 -1.55
N PHE A 58 -6.00 9.95 -1.95
CA PHE A 58 -5.36 10.44 -3.16
C PHE A 58 -6.20 10.12 -4.40
N LEU A 59 -6.67 8.88 -4.55
CA LEU A 59 -7.45 8.49 -5.72
C LEU A 59 -8.81 9.19 -5.77
N ASP A 60 -9.49 9.33 -4.62
CA ASP A 60 -10.73 10.10 -4.48
C ASP A 60 -10.53 11.55 -4.93
N ALA A 61 -9.49 12.22 -4.43
CA ALA A 61 -9.16 13.59 -4.84
C ALA A 61 -8.70 13.71 -6.30
N THR A 62 -8.26 12.62 -6.93
CA THR A 62 -7.70 12.63 -8.29
C THR A 62 -8.74 12.28 -9.36
N LEU A 63 -9.69 11.41 -9.04
CA LEU A 63 -10.70 10.93 -9.98
C LEU A 63 -12.04 11.64 -9.70
N PRO A 64 -12.43 12.64 -10.52
CA PRO A 64 -13.62 13.46 -10.24
C PRO A 64 -14.95 12.69 -10.29
N GLY A 65 -14.95 11.52 -10.92
CA GLY A 65 -16.11 10.62 -11.01
C GLY A 65 -16.34 9.76 -9.77
N LEU A 66 -15.35 9.65 -8.86
CA LEU A 66 -15.51 8.91 -7.62
C LEU A 66 -16.45 9.63 -6.66
N ARG A 67 -17.32 8.85 -6.03
CA ARG A 67 -18.20 9.27 -4.95
C ARG A 67 -17.96 8.40 -3.73
N VAL A 68 -17.47 8.99 -2.66
CA VAL A 68 -17.26 8.31 -1.38
C VAL A 68 -18.59 8.16 -0.66
N PHE A 69 -18.86 6.94 -0.19
CA PHE A 69 -19.95 6.60 0.70
C PHE A 69 -19.36 6.26 2.06
N ASP A 70 -19.69 7.08 3.05
CA ASP A 70 -19.43 6.76 4.44
C ASP A 70 -20.44 5.69 4.89
N LEU A 71 -19.91 4.57 5.38
CA LEU A 71 -20.71 3.45 5.89
C LEU A 71 -20.98 3.57 7.40
N HIS A 72 -21.00 4.80 7.92
CA HIS A 72 -21.07 5.10 9.35
C HIS A 72 -19.91 4.47 10.13
N GLY A 73 -18.71 4.56 9.55
CA GLY A 73 -17.48 4.14 10.19
C GLY A 73 -16.99 5.13 11.25
N VAL A 74 -16.06 4.71 12.10
CA VAL A 74 -15.35 5.68 12.95
C VAL A 74 -14.43 6.51 12.05
N ALA A 75 -14.45 7.83 12.24
CA ALA A 75 -13.62 8.77 11.49
C ALA A 75 -12.15 8.27 11.41
N ASN A 76 -11.54 8.33 10.23
CA ASN A 76 -10.18 7.88 9.92
C ASN A 76 -9.91 6.36 9.88
N THR A 77 -10.87 5.51 10.27
CA THR A 77 -10.73 4.04 10.28
C THR A 77 -11.67 3.32 9.31
N GLY A 78 -12.64 4.03 8.73
CA GLY A 78 -13.58 3.45 7.78
C GLY A 78 -14.53 2.43 8.43
N PRO A 79 -15.12 1.50 7.66
CA PRO A 79 -14.85 1.23 6.24
C PRO A 79 -15.31 2.36 5.31
N PHE A 80 -14.56 2.61 4.25
CA PHE A 80 -14.94 3.56 3.18
C PHE A 80 -15.17 2.81 1.87
N ILE A 81 -16.17 3.25 1.12
CA ILE A 81 -16.42 2.80 -0.26
C ILE A 81 -16.39 4.03 -1.17
N ALA A 82 -15.79 3.93 -2.35
CA ALA A 82 -15.95 4.93 -3.40
C ALA A 82 -16.38 4.27 -4.70
N LEU A 83 -17.28 4.91 -5.44
CA LEU A 83 -17.83 4.39 -6.70
C LEU A 83 -17.75 5.44 -7.81
N ASP A 84 -17.29 5.01 -8.99
CA ASP A 84 -17.39 5.74 -10.25
C ASP A 84 -18.31 4.92 -11.18
N TYR A 85 -19.56 5.35 -11.32
CA TYR A 85 -20.55 4.67 -12.15
C TYR A 85 -20.17 4.67 -13.64
N PRO A 86 -19.83 5.80 -14.28
CA PRO A 86 -19.44 5.83 -15.70
C PRO A 86 -18.28 4.89 -16.06
N ASN A 87 -17.30 4.74 -15.16
CA ASN A 87 -16.13 3.91 -15.40
C ASN A 87 -16.22 2.52 -14.73
N ASN A 88 -17.34 2.20 -14.07
CA ASN A 88 -17.56 0.95 -13.34
C ASN A 88 -16.38 0.63 -12.39
N ILE A 89 -15.95 1.62 -11.59
CA ILE A 89 -14.85 1.48 -10.62
C ILE A 89 -15.44 1.41 -9.22
N LEU A 90 -15.09 0.37 -8.47
CA LEU A 90 -15.47 0.24 -7.05
C LEU A 90 -14.22 0.15 -6.18
N MET A 91 -14.02 1.12 -5.32
CA MET A 91 -12.93 1.11 -4.33
C MET A 91 -13.48 0.79 -2.95
N LYS A 92 -12.79 -0.09 -2.22
CA LYS A 92 -13.12 -0.47 -0.85
C LYS A 92 -11.89 -0.31 0.03
N PHE A 93 -11.97 0.54 1.05
CA PHE A 93 -10.93 0.66 2.06
C PHE A 93 -11.39 0.02 3.38
N ARG A 94 -10.50 -0.79 3.96
CA ARG A 94 -10.63 -1.27 5.33
C ARG A 94 -9.34 -1.04 6.09
N PHE A 95 -9.46 -0.32 7.20
CA PHE A 95 -8.35 -0.15 8.12
C PHE A 95 -8.00 -1.47 8.80
N HIS A 96 -6.70 -1.77 8.87
CA HIS A 96 -6.15 -2.88 9.61
C HIS A 96 -4.88 -2.38 10.33
N ALA A 97 -4.80 -2.59 11.65
CA ALA A 97 -3.55 -2.36 12.37
C ALA A 97 -2.52 -3.43 11.99
N PRO A 98 -1.21 -3.20 12.11
CA PRO A 98 -0.22 -4.26 11.95
C PRO A 98 -0.60 -5.46 12.83
N PRO A 99 -0.24 -6.70 12.45
CA PRO A 99 -0.61 -7.91 13.20
C PRO A 99 -0.03 -8.01 14.63
N ILE A 100 0.47 -6.92 15.23
CA ILE A 100 1.22 -6.94 16.49
C ILE A 100 0.68 -5.99 17.59
N HIS A 101 -0.39 -5.21 17.38
CA HIS A 101 -1.01 -4.48 18.50
C HIS A 101 -2.42 -4.98 18.83
N ASN A 102 -2.47 -5.76 19.92
CA ASN A 102 -3.70 -6.14 20.63
C ASN A 102 -4.40 -4.89 21.17
N LEU A 103 -5.54 -4.55 20.59
CA LEU A 103 -6.62 -3.83 21.25
C LEU A 103 -7.94 -4.39 20.68
N HIS A 104 -8.30 -5.62 21.09
CA HIS A 104 -9.66 -6.12 21.31
C HIS A 104 -9.68 -7.68 21.31
N PRO A 105 -10.19 -8.35 22.36
CA PRO A 105 -10.17 -9.81 22.47
C PRO A 105 -11.19 -10.55 21.59
N ALA A 106 -12.05 -9.84 20.83
CA ALA A 106 -13.27 -10.47 20.34
C ALA A 106 -13.15 -11.33 19.08
N ARG A 107 -12.03 -11.29 18.32
CA ARG A 107 -11.82 -12.19 17.16
C ARG A 107 -10.33 -12.43 16.87
N GLN A 108 -9.70 -13.31 17.65
CA GLN A 108 -8.44 -13.93 17.25
C GLN A 108 -8.72 -14.97 16.14
N GLU A 109 -8.70 -14.53 14.88
CA GLU A 109 -8.46 -15.43 13.76
C GLU A 109 -7.00 -15.29 13.32
N HIS A 110 -6.34 -16.41 13.00
CA HIS A 110 -4.95 -16.41 12.55
C HIS A 110 -4.74 -15.45 11.35
N PRO A 111 -3.70 -14.60 11.36
CA PRO A 111 -3.44 -13.59 10.31
C PRO A 111 -3.46 -14.16 8.88
N GLN A 112 -2.95 -15.39 8.73
CA GLN A 112 -2.93 -16.12 7.46
C GLN A 112 -4.33 -16.41 6.92
N ARG A 113 -5.30 -16.77 7.77
CA ARG A 113 -6.66 -17.14 7.33
C ARG A 113 -7.45 -15.92 6.85
N ARG A 114 -7.20 -14.73 7.41
CA ARG A 114 -7.83 -13.47 6.97
C ARG A 114 -7.24 -12.97 5.65
N CYS A 115 -5.93 -13.13 5.42
CA CYS A 115 -5.29 -12.78 4.16
C CYS A 115 -5.63 -13.75 3.01
N VAL A 116 -5.69 -15.06 3.27
CA VAL A 116 -5.95 -16.09 2.25
C VAL A 116 -7.39 -16.03 1.71
N ARG A 117 -8.37 -15.57 2.51
CA ARG A 117 -9.77 -15.45 2.06
C ARG A 117 -10.01 -14.29 1.08
N LEU A 118 -9.01 -13.44 0.81
CA LEU A 118 -9.12 -12.26 -0.06
C LEU A 118 -8.63 -12.50 -1.50
N VAL A 119 -7.98 -13.63 -1.79
CA VAL A 119 -7.40 -13.95 -3.12
C VAL A 119 -8.45 -14.56 -4.08
N GLY A 120 -9.72 -14.69 -3.66
CA GLY A 120 -10.78 -15.38 -4.40
C GLY A 120 -11.74 -14.51 -5.22
N GLN A 121 -11.53 -13.19 -5.30
CA GLN A 121 -12.37 -12.32 -6.13
C GLN A 121 -11.48 -11.40 -6.95
N ALA A 122 -11.73 -11.32 -8.27
CA ALA A 122 -10.98 -10.52 -9.21
C ALA A 122 -10.94 -9.04 -8.78
N GLY A 123 -9.87 -8.65 -8.09
CA GLY A 123 -9.68 -7.31 -7.57
C GLY A 123 -8.28 -7.15 -6.99
N LEU A 124 -7.64 -6.02 -7.30
CA LEU A 124 -6.31 -5.68 -6.83
C LEU A 124 -6.27 -5.68 -5.29
N VAL A 125 -5.44 -6.52 -4.68
CA VAL A 125 -5.18 -6.53 -3.24
C VAL A 125 -3.84 -5.84 -2.97
N VAL A 126 -3.90 -4.69 -2.31
CA VAL A 126 -2.72 -3.90 -1.95
C VAL A 126 -2.36 -4.19 -0.50
N ILE A 127 -1.14 -4.68 -0.26
CA ILE A 127 -0.60 -4.86 1.09
C ILE A 127 0.67 -4.02 1.20
N ARG A 128 0.63 -3.07 2.13
CA ARG A 128 1.66 -2.04 2.34
C ARG A 128 2.51 -2.37 3.56
N THR A 129 3.75 -1.94 3.51
CA THR A 129 4.78 -2.14 4.54
C THR A 129 4.94 -0.86 5.35
N GLY A 130 5.27 -0.93 6.63
CA GLY A 130 5.39 0.28 7.46
C GLY A 130 6.37 1.31 6.88
N ALA A 131 6.08 2.61 7.00
CA ALA A 131 7.05 3.66 6.67
C ALA A 131 7.87 4.04 7.91
N PRO A 132 9.16 4.39 7.73
CA PRO A 132 9.98 4.96 8.79
C PRO A 132 9.43 6.31 9.21
N ARG A 133 9.71 6.63 10.46
CA ARG A 133 9.40 7.91 11.07
C ARG A 133 10.66 8.42 11.76
N GLU A 134 10.80 9.73 11.86
CA GLU A 134 11.79 10.34 12.75
C GLU A 134 11.69 9.76 14.18
N LEU A 135 12.83 9.36 14.74
CA LEU A 135 12.91 8.70 16.02
C LEU A 135 12.75 9.72 17.14
N THR A 136 11.72 9.58 17.98
CA THR A 136 11.61 10.32 19.25
C THR A 136 11.67 9.34 20.43
N LEU A 137 12.02 9.83 21.62
CA LEU A 137 12.15 9.00 22.83
C LEU A 137 10.88 8.17 23.10
N TYR A 138 9.71 8.74 22.88
CA TYR A 138 8.42 8.05 23.02
C TYR A 138 8.25 6.91 22.00
N TYR A 139 8.58 7.16 20.72
CA TYR A 139 8.41 6.14 19.68
C TYR A 139 9.47 5.05 19.73
N GLY A 140 10.69 5.35 20.16
CA GLY A 140 11.72 4.33 20.38
C GLY A 140 11.40 3.33 21.49
N LEU A 141 10.47 3.67 22.39
CA LEU A 141 10.01 2.78 23.47
C LEU A 141 8.85 1.87 23.05
N ILE A 142 8.01 2.31 22.12
CA ILE A 142 6.76 1.59 21.75
C ILE A 142 6.82 0.94 20.38
N ASN A 143 7.73 1.34 19.51
CA ASN A 143 7.89 0.79 18.16
C ASN A 143 9.33 0.38 17.92
N SER A 144 9.52 -0.77 17.30
CA SER A 144 10.83 -1.20 16.86
C SER A 144 10.82 -1.52 15.37
N ASP A 145 11.68 -0.81 14.64
CA ASP A 145 11.86 -0.93 13.21
C ASP A 145 12.33 -2.34 12.82
N TRP A 146 13.07 -3.00 13.71
CA TRP A 146 13.50 -4.38 13.52
C TRP A 146 12.30 -5.34 13.40
N GLN A 147 11.32 -5.23 14.30
CA GLN A 147 10.12 -6.07 14.32
C GLN A 147 9.28 -5.81 13.06
N SER A 148 9.15 -4.55 12.65
CA SER A 148 8.50 -4.16 11.39
C SER A 148 9.18 -4.81 10.18
N LEU A 149 10.51 -4.83 10.15
CA LEU A 149 11.29 -5.48 9.10
C LEU A 149 11.14 -7.01 9.10
N GLN A 150 11.05 -7.65 10.27
CA GLN A 150 10.79 -9.10 10.33
C GLN A 150 9.40 -9.44 9.79
N CYS A 151 8.37 -8.69 10.17
CA CYS A 151 7.03 -8.89 9.61
C CYS A 151 6.99 -8.68 8.10
N TYR A 152 7.72 -7.68 7.59
CA TYR A 152 7.87 -7.46 6.16
C TYR A 152 8.47 -8.68 5.43
N LYS A 153 9.53 -9.30 5.98
CA LYS A 153 10.12 -10.52 5.39
C LYS A 153 9.10 -11.66 5.36
N VAL A 154 8.36 -11.85 6.44
CA VAL A 154 7.31 -12.87 6.53
C VAL A 154 6.20 -12.62 5.51
N LEU A 155 5.70 -11.39 5.38
CA LEU A 155 4.67 -11.03 4.40
C LEU A 155 5.16 -11.28 2.97
N ARG A 156 6.40 -10.89 2.63
CA ARG A 156 7.00 -11.19 1.32
C ARG A 156 7.03 -12.68 1.03
N THR A 157 7.38 -13.52 2.01
CA THR A 157 7.38 -14.97 1.83
C THR A 157 5.97 -15.52 1.68
N MET A 158 5.01 -15.07 2.49
CA MET A 158 3.62 -15.55 2.45
C MET A 158 2.91 -15.21 1.14
N PHE A 159 3.17 -14.03 0.58
CA PHE A 159 2.53 -13.57 -0.66
C PHE A 159 3.36 -13.89 -1.92
N LYS A 160 4.50 -14.57 -1.77
CA LYS A 160 5.30 -14.99 -2.91
C LYS A 160 4.50 -15.94 -3.80
N GLY A 161 4.37 -15.61 -5.08
CA GLY A 161 3.62 -16.40 -6.05
C GLY A 161 2.10 -16.18 -6.03
N LEU A 162 1.59 -15.32 -5.16
CA LEU A 162 0.21 -14.82 -5.23
C LEU A 162 0.17 -13.55 -6.08
N ASN A 163 -0.99 -13.26 -6.69
CA ASN A 163 -1.20 -12.01 -7.44
C ASN A 163 -1.44 -10.84 -6.48
N VAL A 164 -0.43 -10.56 -5.64
CA VAL A 164 -0.44 -9.51 -4.61
C VAL A 164 0.82 -8.66 -4.82
N HIS A 165 0.62 -7.35 -4.91
CA HIS A 165 1.72 -6.41 -5.08
C HIS A 165 2.07 -5.77 -3.73
N LEU A 166 3.33 -5.94 -3.32
CA LEU A 166 3.89 -5.34 -2.12
C LEU A 166 4.67 -4.08 -2.50
N ILE A 167 4.24 -2.93 -1.97
CA ILE A 167 4.92 -1.65 -2.16
C ILE A 167 5.88 -1.45 -0.99
N ASP A 168 7.16 -1.21 -1.30
CA ASP A 168 8.18 -0.91 -0.30
C ASP A 168 8.13 0.55 0.12
N ALA A 169 7.10 0.88 0.90
CA ALA A 169 6.91 2.24 1.41
C ALA A 169 8.06 2.70 2.30
N TRP A 170 8.83 1.76 2.86
CA TRP A 170 9.95 2.06 3.73
C TRP A 170 11.08 2.71 2.95
N GLU A 171 11.57 2.03 1.93
CA GLU A 171 12.67 2.55 1.09
C GLU A 171 12.26 3.78 0.29
N MET A 172 11.01 3.85 -0.17
CA MET A 172 10.49 5.03 -0.85
C MET A 172 10.43 6.27 0.05
N VAL A 173 10.21 6.12 1.36
CA VAL A 173 10.28 7.26 2.28
C VAL A 173 11.73 7.60 2.60
N LEU A 174 12.58 6.61 2.88
CA LEU A 174 14.00 6.85 3.21
C LEU A 174 14.80 7.50 2.08
N ALA A 175 14.51 7.13 0.83
CA ALA A 175 15.26 7.63 -0.32
C ALA A 175 14.80 9.02 -0.78
N HIS A 176 13.73 9.57 -0.20
CA HIS A 176 13.22 10.88 -0.59
C HIS A 176 13.82 11.98 0.28
N HIS A 177 14.09 13.16 -0.30
CA HIS A 177 14.59 14.33 0.42
C HIS A 177 13.56 15.00 1.35
N LEU A 178 12.31 14.52 1.39
CA LEU A 178 11.26 15.11 2.21
C LEU A 178 11.29 14.48 3.61
N PRO A 179 10.75 15.15 4.64
CA PRO A 179 10.82 14.64 6.01
C PRO A 179 10.26 13.22 6.17
N HIS A 180 10.94 12.40 6.95
CA HIS A 180 10.50 11.04 7.29
C HIS A 180 9.28 11.09 8.22
N ASN A 181 8.10 10.99 7.63
CA ASN A 181 6.82 11.03 8.33
C ASN A 181 6.09 9.69 8.17
N ILE A 182 5.49 9.22 9.28
CA ILE A 182 4.63 8.02 9.28
C ILE A 182 3.42 8.16 8.37
N HIS A 183 3.01 9.40 8.08
CA HIS A 183 2.10 9.79 7.01
C HIS A 183 2.92 10.49 5.91
N PRO A 184 3.38 9.76 4.88
CA PRO A 184 4.22 10.35 3.85
C PRO A 184 3.52 11.53 3.15
N PRO A 185 4.27 12.56 2.75
CA PRO A 185 3.73 13.68 2.00
C PRO A 185 3.26 13.25 0.60
N ARG A 186 2.38 14.06 0.01
CA ARG A 186 1.70 13.77 -1.27
C ARG A 186 2.64 13.32 -2.41
N PRO A 187 3.83 13.91 -2.64
CA PRO A 187 4.74 13.46 -3.71
C PRO A 187 5.22 12.00 -3.54
N ILE A 188 5.40 11.55 -2.31
CA ILE A 188 5.79 10.16 -2.02
C ILE A 188 4.59 9.24 -2.25
N ILE A 189 3.39 9.64 -1.79
CA ILE A 189 2.15 8.89 -2.02
C ILE A 189 1.87 8.72 -3.51
N GLU A 190 2.05 9.78 -4.31
CA GLU A 190 1.90 9.73 -5.77
C GLU A 190 2.86 8.71 -6.39
N ASN A 191 4.13 8.70 -5.96
CA ASN A 191 5.09 7.70 -6.42
C ASN A 191 4.69 6.28 -6.01
N MET A 192 4.19 6.07 -4.79
CA MET A 192 3.69 4.76 -4.34
C MET A 192 2.51 4.28 -5.20
N ILE A 193 1.61 5.18 -5.58
CA ILE A 193 0.48 4.88 -6.48
C ILE A 193 0.96 4.59 -7.90
N ASN A 194 1.92 5.36 -8.42
CA ASN A 194 2.53 5.10 -9.72
C ASN A 194 3.16 3.70 -9.79
N VAL A 195 3.86 3.28 -8.72
CA VAL A 195 4.38 1.90 -8.60
C VAL A 195 3.22 0.91 -8.65
N LEU A 196 2.19 1.09 -7.83
CA LEU A 196 1.01 0.21 -7.77
C LEU A 196 0.33 0.04 -9.14
N LEU A 197 0.04 1.14 -9.81
CA LEU A 197 -0.65 1.16 -11.10
C LEU A 197 0.23 0.60 -12.22
N SER A 198 1.56 0.74 -12.12
CA SER A 198 2.50 0.14 -13.08
C SER A 198 2.45 -1.38 -13.07
N TYR A 199 2.28 -2.00 -11.89
CA TYR A 199 2.05 -3.44 -11.77
C TYR A 199 0.64 -3.85 -12.19
N THR A 200 -0.37 -3.05 -11.83
CA THR A 200 -1.78 -3.38 -12.07
C THR A 200 -2.18 -3.30 -13.54
N CYS A 201 -1.57 -2.35 -14.26
CA CYS A 201 -1.91 -2.01 -15.64
C CYS A 201 -0.63 -2.03 -16.48
N PRO A 202 -0.11 -3.22 -16.86
CA PRO A 202 1.01 -3.27 -17.80
C PRO A 202 0.58 -2.61 -19.13
N GLN A 203 1.51 -1.93 -19.81
CA GLN A 203 1.25 -1.50 -21.18
C GLN A 203 0.94 -2.75 -22.00
N MET A 204 -0.20 -2.77 -22.70
CA MET A 204 -0.35 -3.73 -23.79
C MET A 204 0.79 -3.47 -24.77
N GLY A 205 1.51 -4.53 -25.12
CA GLY A 205 2.89 -4.48 -25.62
C GLY A 205 3.16 -3.43 -26.69
N SER A 206 4.38 -2.90 -26.64
CA SER A 206 5.13 -2.52 -27.83
C SER A 206 5.34 -3.74 -28.72
#